data_AF-A0AAC9QPY1-F1
#
_entry.id   AF-A0AAC9QPY1-F1
#
_cell.length_a   1.000
_cell.length_b   1.000
_cell.length_c   1.000
_cell.angle_alpha   90.00
_cell.angle_beta   90.00
_cell.angle_gamma   90.00
#
_symmetry.space_group_name_H-M   'P 1'
#
loop_
_entity.id
_entity.type
_entity.pdbx_description
1 polymer ?
#
loop_
_entity_poly.entity_id
_entity_poly.type
_entity_poly.pdbx_seq_one_letter_code
_entity_poly.pdbx_strand_id
1 'polypeptide(L)'
;MKKTIFINPNEILLAMCSNENENTARSGPFYDETEVLNFLSGIDDVERIIRIELSTNRWEDISEEIAEEYLDQSSWMLDEESDIPPFVEYSDAYKAFKKDLEDQKIDDEIYGTYESSTVSDSLMYFKRGVFNMTHSPLSLISQKYGFSEQEFRKTIVKTCISHNFSDEEFAAFISVANTYGLNPLTKEIYALPKRGGGIIPVVSIDGWIKIIKSNPKFDGMTFQDQLDKYGNLIAIKCAIRLKEIKDPIEVTEYLNECKQKTDPWQKYPARMLRHKAVIQCARYTFGFSGIYDEDEAERINQSSPSQRQPVSEEMIMEIQSLMHETQTDETKVLSFANVRNITDLSLQEGQTVLRLLQKKREKHSSQEQQPVEIVYDYDETYSQDSIHHQEQRAV
;
A
#
# COMPACT_ATOMS: atom_id res chain seq x y z
N MET A 1 21.10 13.57 -4.55
CA MET A 1 20.28 14.48 -5.38
C MET A 1 20.62 14.15 -6.80
N LYS A 2 19.69 13.59 -7.58
CA LYS A 2 19.92 13.22 -8.97
C LYS A 2 20.20 14.50 -9.77
N LYS A 3 21.33 14.56 -10.49
CA LYS A 3 21.77 15.74 -11.23
C LYS A 3 21.00 15.74 -12.56
N THR A 4 19.94 16.55 -12.65
CA THR A 4 19.13 16.60 -13.87
C THR A 4 19.94 17.16 -15.04
N ILE A 5 20.01 16.43 -16.16
CA ILE A 5 20.72 16.85 -17.36
C ILE A 5 19.79 17.63 -18.27
N PHE A 6 20.10 18.92 -18.43
CA PHE A 6 19.46 19.82 -19.39
C PHE A 6 20.49 20.27 -20.42
N ILE A 7 20.22 20.09 -21.70
CA ILE A 7 21.05 20.62 -22.78
C ILE A 7 20.40 21.92 -23.28
N ASN A 8 21.08 23.04 -23.10
CA ASN A 8 20.56 24.35 -23.48
C ASN A 8 20.49 24.52 -25.02
N PRO A 9 19.66 25.45 -25.55
CA PRO A 9 19.64 25.78 -26.97
C PRO A 9 20.98 26.23 -27.57
N ASN A 10 21.90 26.76 -26.75
CA ASN A 10 23.25 27.18 -27.15
C ASN A 10 24.32 26.08 -26.96
N GLU A 11 23.90 24.87 -26.63
CA GLU A 11 24.77 23.71 -26.43
C GLU A 11 24.55 22.65 -27.51
N ILE A 12 25.57 21.82 -27.71
CA ILE A 12 25.54 20.67 -28.59
C ILE A 12 25.71 19.42 -27.74
N LEU A 13 24.87 18.43 -28.02
CA LEU A 13 25.07 17.06 -27.58
C LEU A 13 25.80 16.30 -28.70
N LEU A 14 26.96 15.73 -28.38
CA LEU A 14 27.78 14.94 -29.30
C LEU A 14 27.82 13.50 -28.82
N ALA A 15 27.30 12.58 -29.62
CA ALA A 15 27.48 11.14 -29.46
C ALA A 15 28.74 10.71 -30.22
N MET A 16 29.75 10.26 -29.46
CA MET A 16 31.00 9.73 -30.00
C MET A 16 30.90 8.21 -30.07
N CYS A 17 31.12 7.66 -31.26
CA CYS A 17 31.03 6.23 -31.55
C CYS A 17 32.42 5.65 -31.78
N SER A 18 32.54 4.32 -31.68
CA SER A 18 33.79 3.59 -31.95
C SER A 18 34.38 3.91 -33.33
N ASN A 19 33.51 4.15 -34.33
CA ASN A 19 33.88 4.70 -35.63
C ASN A 19 33.64 6.21 -35.65
N GLU A 20 34.72 7.00 -35.72
CA GLU A 20 34.62 8.47 -35.72
C GLU A 20 33.76 9.05 -36.86
N ASN A 21 33.58 8.31 -37.97
CA ASN A 21 32.73 8.74 -39.09
C ASN A 21 31.23 8.64 -38.79
N GLU A 22 30.85 7.94 -37.71
CA GLU A 22 29.47 7.74 -37.25
C GLU A 22 29.11 8.68 -36.09
N ASN A 23 30.06 9.48 -35.63
CA ASN A 23 29.83 10.52 -34.63
C ASN A 23 28.68 11.43 -35.06
N THR A 24 27.69 11.56 -34.17
CA THR A 24 26.48 12.31 -34.46
C THR A 24 26.32 13.42 -33.44
N ALA A 25 26.02 14.64 -33.91
CA ALA A 25 25.83 15.80 -33.05
C ALA A 25 24.46 16.43 -33.29
N ARG A 26 23.83 16.91 -32.21
CA ARG A 26 22.56 17.63 -32.27
C ARG A 26 22.58 18.81 -31.32
N SER A 27 22.20 19.98 -31.81
CA SER A 27 22.00 21.16 -30.96
C SER A 27 20.79 20.97 -30.05
N GLY A 28 20.88 21.51 -28.84
CA GLY A 28 19.74 21.57 -27.92
C GLY A 28 18.57 22.42 -28.45
N PRO A 29 17.45 22.48 -27.72
CA PRO A 29 17.32 22.01 -26.34
C PRO A 29 17.03 20.51 -26.21
N PHE A 30 17.48 19.93 -25.09
CA PHE A 30 16.98 18.67 -24.55
C PHE A 30 16.54 18.94 -23.11
N TYR A 31 15.28 18.65 -22.80
CA TYR A 31 14.64 19.05 -21.54
C TYR A 31 14.95 18.12 -20.36
N ASP A 32 15.29 16.88 -20.65
CA ASP A 32 15.62 15.84 -19.67
C ASP A 32 16.50 14.74 -20.31
N GLU A 33 16.93 13.81 -19.47
CA GLU A 33 17.74 12.64 -19.84
C GLU A 33 17.00 11.69 -20.79
N THR A 34 15.66 11.65 -20.74
CA THR A 34 14.86 10.78 -21.62
C THR A 34 14.93 11.26 -23.07
N GLU A 35 14.90 12.57 -23.30
CA GLU A 35 15.13 13.13 -24.63
C GLU A 35 16.55 12.85 -25.15
N VAL A 36 17.54 12.83 -24.25
CA VAL A 36 18.92 12.45 -24.58
C VAL A 36 18.99 10.97 -24.99
N LEU A 37 18.43 10.06 -24.18
CA LEU A 37 18.36 8.62 -24.49
C LEU A 37 17.61 8.33 -25.79
N ASN A 38 16.51 9.03 -26.05
CA ASN A 38 15.76 8.91 -27.30
C ASN A 38 16.62 9.29 -28.52
N PHE A 39 17.45 10.32 -28.41
CA PHE A 39 18.38 10.68 -29.49
C PHE A 39 19.46 9.60 -29.71
N LEU A 40 19.95 8.98 -28.63
CA LEU A 40 20.97 7.93 -28.69
C LEU A 40 20.41 6.59 -29.19
N SER A 41 19.13 6.30 -28.99
CA SER A 41 18.49 5.01 -29.34
C SER A 41 18.55 4.60 -30.82
N GLY A 42 18.94 5.52 -31.71
CA GLY A 42 19.13 5.26 -33.14
C GLY A 42 20.59 5.31 -33.60
N ILE A 43 21.54 5.36 -32.66
CA ILE A 43 22.98 5.45 -32.92
C ILE A 43 23.63 4.20 -32.31
N ASP A 44 24.21 3.38 -33.17
CA ASP A 44 24.91 2.17 -32.74
C ASP A 44 26.30 2.54 -32.18
N ASP A 45 26.83 1.72 -31.27
CA ASP A 45 28.21 1.80 -30.78
C ASP A 45 28.65 3.14 -30.15
N VAL A 46 27.74 3.85 -29.49
CA VAL A 46 28.08 5.08 -28.74
C VAL A 46 28.97 4.74 -27.55
N GLU A 47 30.19 5.27 -27.52
CA GLU A 47 31.16 5.12 -26.44
C GLU A 47 31.11 6.28 -25.45
N ARG A 48 30.89 7.52 -25.94
CA ARG A 48 30.89 8.73 -25.10
C ARG A 48 29.85 9.74 -25.53
N ILE A 49 29.33 10.45 -24.54
CA ILE A 49 28.31 11.48 -24.70
C ILE A 49 28.87 12.79 -24.16
N ILE A 50 29.18 13.71 -25.07
CA ILE A 50 29.81 14.99 -24.73
C ILE A 50 28.79 16.12 -24.89
N ARG A 51 28.62 16.89 -23.82
CA ARG A 51 27.91 18.17 -23.83
C ARG A 51 28.90 19.28 -24.12
N ILE A 52 28.63 20.13 -25.12
CA ILE A 52 29.51 21.22 -25.55
C ILE A 52 28.77 22.55 -25.48
N GLU A 53 29.29 23.52 -24.73
CA GLU A 53 28.78 24.89 -24.67
C GLU A 53 29.52 25.79 -25.69
N LEU A 54 28.81 26.22 -26.72
CA LEU A 54 29.40 26.97 -27.85
C LEU A 54 29.91 28.37 -27.45
N SER A 55 29.24 29.02 -26.49
CA SER A 55 29.60 30.38 -26.04
C SER A 55 30.94 30.44 -25.32
N THR A 56 31.32 29.37 -24.63
CA THR A 56 32.52 29.33 -23.77
C THR A 56 33.56 28.34 -24.26
N ASN A 57 33.23 27.56 -25.30
CA ASN A 57 34.02 26.42 -25.79
C ASN A 57 34.39 25.42 -24.68
N ARG A 58 33.50 25.27 -23.70
CA ARG A 58 33.61 24.27 -22.64
C ARG A 58 32.88 23.01 -23.04
N TRP A 59 33.38 21.87 -22.57
CA TRP A 59 32.71 20.59 -22.76
C TRP A 59 32.76 19.77 -21.47
N GLU A 60 31.76 18.90 -21.31
CA GLU A 60 31.58 17.99 -20.19
C GLU A 60 31.24 16.61 -20.75
N ASP A 61 31.90 15.58 -20.23
CA ASP A 61 31.53 14.19 -20.49
C ASP A 61 30.40 13.82 -19.53
N ILE A 62 29.23 13.52 -20.08
CA ILE A 62 28.01 13.20 -19.33
C ILE A 62 27.61 11.73 -19.51
N SER A 63 28.54 10.89 -19.98
CA SER A 63 28.27 9.48 -20.27
C SER A 63 27.81 8.71 -19.04
N GLU A 64 28.39 9.01 -17.88
CA GLU A 64 28.08 8.36 -16.61
C GLU A 64 26.65 8.69 -16.15
N GLU A 65 26.29 9.97 -16.13
CA GLU A 65 24.94 10.37 -15.71
C GLU A 65 23.85 9.84 -16.66
N ILE A 66 24.15 9.71 -17.96
CA ILE A 66 23.22 9.10 -18.92
C ILE A 66 23.19 7.57 -18.78
N ALA A 67 24.30 6.92 -18.42
CA ALA A 67 24.33 5.49 -18.13
C ALA A 67 23.51 5.14 -16.87
N GLU A 68 23.59 5.96 -15.81
CA GLU A 68 22.71 5.83 -14.63
C GLU A 68 21.22 5.89 -15.04
N GLU A 69 20.83 6.86 -15.86
CA GLU A 69 19.44 6.97 -16.33
C GLU A 69 19.03 5.77 -17.19
N TYR A 70 19.90 5.31 -18.08
CA TYR A 70 19.63 4.15 -18.91
C TYR A 70 19.30 2.92 -18.07
N LEU A 71 20.09 2.67 -17.02
CA LEU A 71 19.90 1.56 -16.09
C LEU A 71 18.65 1.75 -15.22
N ASP A 72 18.36 2.96 -14.75
CA ASP A 72 17.12 3.25 -14.02
C ASP A 72 15.88 2.92 -14.87
N GLN A 73 15.89 3.21 -16.17
CA GLN A 73 14.77 2.94 -17.08
C GLN A 73 14.67 1.48 -17.54
N SER A 74 15.81 0.77 -17.59
CA SER A 74 15.92 -0.52 -18.30
C SER A 74 16.33 -1.70 -17.42
N SER A 75 16.76 -1.47 -16.17
CA SER A 75 17.27 -2.48 -15.23
C SER A 75 16.36 -3.72 -15.09
N TRP A 76 15.04 -3.53 -15.11
CA TRP A 76 14.05 -4.59 -15.01
C TRP A 76 14.02 -5.57 -16.20
N MET A 77 14.67 -5.22 -17.32
CA MET A 77 14.72 -6.01 -18.56
C MET A 77 16.12 -6.56 -18.85
N LEU A 78 17.16 -6.11 -18.14
CA LEU A 78 18.55 -6.47 -18.42
C LEU A 78 18.93 -7.77 -17.70
N ASP A 79 19.47 -8.72 -18.46
CA ASP A 79 20.12 -9.94 -17.99
C ASP A 79 21.60 -9.98 -18.40
N GLU A 80 22.31 -11.07 -18.07
CA GLU A 80 23.74 -11.23 -18.39
C GLU A 80 24.02 -11.33 -19.90
N GLU A 81 23.01 -11.58 -20.73
CA GLU A 81 23.13 -11.75 -22.18
C GLU A 81 22.62 -10.54 -22.97
N SER A 82 22.14 -9.51 -22.28
CA SER A 82 21.56 -8.31 -22.89
C SER A 82 22.64 -7.47 -23.60
N ASP A 83 22.34 -7.08 -24.84
CA ASP A 83 23.20 -6.20 -25.64
C ASP A 83 23.10 -4.76 -25.13
N ILE A 84 24.19 -4.23 -24.57
CA ILE A 84 24.20 -2.98 -23.82
C ILE A 84 25.13 -1.99 -24.54
N PRO A 85 24.69 -0.72 -24.73
CA PRO A 85 25.52 0.29 -25.38
C PRO A 85 26.88 0.46 -24.69
N PRO A 86 27.98 0.69 -25.43
CA PRO A 86 29.32 0.80 -24.85
C PRO A 86 29.46 1.86 -23.75
N PHE A 87 28.80 3.02 -23.90
CA PHE A 87 28.81 4.08 -22.87
C PHE A 87 28.20 3.61 -21.54
N VAL A 88 27.29 2.63 -21.56
CA VAL A 88 26.71 2.01 -20.37
C VAL A 88 27.62 0.89 -19.89
N GLU A 89 28.08 0.00 -20.77
CA GLU A 89 28.94 -1.13 -20.42
C GLU A 89 30.19 -0.70 -19.64
N TYR A 90 30.79 0.43 -20.01
CA TYR A 90 32.01 0.96 -19.38
C TYR A 90 31.78 1.92 -18.21
N SER A 91 30.52 2.26 -17.91
CA SER A 91 30.14 3.13 -16.79
C SER A 91 30.44 2.53 -15.42
N ASP A 92 30.60 3.37 -14.41
CA ASP A 92 30.68 2.93 -13.02
C ASP A 92 29.29 2.49 -12.49
N ALA A 93 28.22 3.12 -12.99
CA ALA A 93 26.83 2.76 -12.73
C ALA A 93 26.51 1.31 -13.11
N TYR A 94 26.98 0.85 -14.27
CA TYR A 94 26.77 -0.53 -14.70
C TYR A 94 27.60 -1.52 -13.89
N LYS A 95 28.79 -1.13 -13.43
CA LYS A 95 29.58 -1.96 -12.49
C LYS A 95 28.87 -2.12 -11.15
N ALA A 96 28.25 -1.05 -10.64
CA ALA A 96 27.45 -1.10 -9.42
C ALA A 96 26.22 -2.00 -9.61
N PHE A 97 25.50 -1.84 -10.72
CA PHE A 97 24.35 -2.67 -11.08
C PHE A 97 24.69 -4.17 -11.17
N LYS A 98 25.81 -4.52 -11.83
CA LYS A 98 26.28 -5.92 -11.89
C LYS A 98 26.57 -6.50 -10.53
N LYS A 99 27.20 -5.72 -9.65
CA LYS A 99 27.49 -6.15 -8.28
C LYS A 99 26.19 -6.39 -7.49
N ASP A 100 25.20 -5.52 -7.63
CA ASP A 100 23.90 -5.69 -6.97
C ASP A 100 23.17 -6.96 -7.47
N LEU A 101 23.28 -7.28 -8.76
CA LEU A 101 22.76 -8.53 -9.33
C LEU A 101 23.50 -9.78 -8.79
N GLU A 102 24.83 -9.71 -8.65
CA GLU A 102 25.62 -10.80 -8.05
C GLU A 102 25.28 -11.00 -6.57
N ASP A 103 25.13 -9.91 -5.81
CA ASP A 103 24.73 -9.94 -4.39
C ASP A 103 23.31 -10.54 -4.24
N GLN A 104 22.37 -10.19 -5.13
CA GLN A 104 21.03 -10.80 -5.17
C GLN A 104 21.07 -12.30 -5.49
N LYS A 105 21.92 -12.75 -6.43
CA LYS A 105 22.09 -14.20 -6.72
C LYS A 105 22.63 -14.96 -5.51
N ILE A 106 23.54 -14.37 -4.75
CA ILE A 106 24.06 -14.96 -3.51
C ILE A 106 22.97 -15.06 -2.45
N ASP A 107 22.16 -14.01 -2.27
CA ASP A 107 21.04 -14.02 -1.34
C ASP A 107 19.97 -15.06 -1.74
N ASP A 108 19.67 -15.21 -3.04
CA ASP A 108 18.76 -16.23 -3.56
C ASP A 108 19.28 -17.67 -3.38
N GLU A 109 20.60 -17.90 -3.49
CA GLU A 109 21.23 -19.19 -3.17
C GLU A 109 21.21 -19.52 -1.68
N ILE A 110 21.31 -18.51 -0.80
CA ILE A 110 21.35 -18.68 0.66
C ILE A 110 19.95 -18.82 1.27
N TYR A 111 18.97 -18.05 0.77
CA TYR A 111 17.64 -17.92 1.37
C TYR A 111 16.50 -18.53 0.53
N GLY A 112 16.78 -18.94 -0.71
CA GLY A 112 15.83 -19.60 -1.61
C GLY A 112 14.85 -18.62 -2.29
N THR A 113 14.58 -18.85 -3.57
CA THR A 113 13.72 -17.98 -4.39
C THR A 113 12.24 -18.15 -4.05
N TYR A 114 11.63 -17.15 -3.41
CA TYR A 114 10.17 -17.00 -3.38
C TYR A 114 9.70 -16.37 -4.69
N GLU A 115 9.73 -17.15 -5.78
CA GLU A 115 8.83 -17.02 -6.93
C GLU A 115 9.23 -18.04 -8.00
N SER A 116 8.48 -19.14 -8.08
CA SER A 116 8.46 -19.97 -9.27
C SER A 116 7.03 -20.41 -9.52
N SER A 117 6.35 -19.68 -10.40
CA SER A 117 5.64 -20.23 -11.55
C SER A 117 4.73 -19.19 -12.20
N THR A 118 4.98 -18.97 -13.50
CA THR A 118 4.11 -18.46 -14.59
C THR A 118 4.43 -17.08 -15.15
N VAL A 119 5.51 -16.94 -15.92
CA VAL A 119 5.51 -16.33 -17.27
C VAL A 119 6.74 -16.85 -18.04
N SER A 120 6.63 -17.93 -18.82
CA SER A 120 7.76 -18.42 -19.65
C SER A 120 7.47 -18.58 -21.14
N ASP A 121 6.23 -18.45 -21.63
CA ASP A 121 5.94 -18.88 -23.02
C ASP A 121 5.21 -17.84 -23.88
N SER A 122 5.42 -16.54 -23.67
CA SER A 122 4.75 -15.51 -24.50
C SER A 122 5.63 -14.39 -25.05
N LEU A 123 6.94 -14.39 -24.80
CA LEU A 123 7.84 -13.30 -25.24
C LEU A 123 8.65 -13.59 -26.51
N MET A 124 8.50 -14.76 -27.15
CA MET A 124 9.29 -15.13 -28.35
C MET A 124 8.67 -14.76 -29.71
N TYR A 125 7.77 -13.76 -29.80
CA TYR A 125 7.17 -13.35 -31.08
C TYR A 125 7.06 -11.84 -31.36
N PHE A 126 7.95 -11.00 -30.81
CA PHE A 126 7.99 -9.57 -31.16
C PHE A 126 9.38 -9.09 -31.58
N LYS A 127 9.95 -9.70 -32.63
CA LYS A 127 11.02 -9.06 -33.42
C LYS A 127 10.39 -8.26 -34.56
N ARG A 128 10.73 -6.96 -34.62
CA ARG A 128 10.34 -5.90 -35.58
C ARG A 128 8.96 -5.27 -35.42
N GLY A 129 8.94 -4.04 -34.91
CA GLY A 129 7.93 -3.03 -35.25
C GLY A 129 7.44 -2.19 -34.08
N VAL A 130 7.92 -0.94 -34.01
CA VAL A 130 7.37 0.19 -33.24
C VAL A 130 7.36 0.01 -31.71
N PHE A 131 8.30 0.67 -31.03
CA PHE A 131 8.23 0.93 -29.59
C PHE A 131 6.91 1.66 -29.25
N ASN A 132 5.93 0.95 -28.72
CA ASN A 132 4.85 1.57 -27.95
C ASN A 132 5.35 1.65 -26.51
N MET A 133 5.75 2.84 -26.05
CA MET A 133 6.07 3.04 -24.63
C MET A 133 4.84 2.70 -23.78
N THR A 134 4.92 1.60 -23.03
CA THR A 134 3.93 1.27 -22.00
C THR A 134 4.15 2.21 -20.83
N HIS A 135 3.44 3.33 -20.82
CA HIS A 135 3.51 4.32 -19.73
C HIS A 135 2.97 3.68 -18.44
N SER A 136 3.65 3.92 -17.31
CA SER A 136 3.17 3.46 -16.00
C SER A 136 1.79 4.05 -15.69
N PRO A 137 0.93 3.39 -14.88
CA PRO A 137 -0.36 3.96 -14.48
C PRO A 137 -0.24 5.35 -13.83
N LEU A 138 0.84 5.60 -13.10
CA LEU A 138 1.13 6.91 -12.50
C LEU A 138 1.44 7.96 -13.58
N SER A 139 2.27 7.60 -14.56
CA SER A 139 2.59 8.46 -15.70
C SER A 139 1.34 8.84 -16.50
N LEU A 140 0.51 7.85 -16.85
CA LEU A 140 -0.74 8.06 -17.60
C LEU A 140 -1.70 9.00 -16.86
N ILE A 141 -1.92 8.77 -15.57
CA ILE A 141 -2.86 9.56 -14.79
C ILE A 141 -2.31 10.98 -14.51
N SER A 142 -1.03 11.10 -14.15
CA SER A 142 -0.42 12.39 -13.85
C SER A 142 -0.41 13.29 -15.10
N GLN A 143 -0.01 12.76 -16.25
CA GLN A 143 -0.06 13.46 -17.54
C GLN A 143 -1.49 13.88 -17.90
N LYS A 144 -2.47 12.99 -17.73
CA LYS A 144 -3.89 13.28 -17.99
C LYS A 144 -4.40 14.48 -17.20
N TYR A 145 -3.91 14.69 -15.98
CA TYR A 145 -4.32 15.79 -15.12
C TYR A 145 -3.32 16.95 -15.09
N GLY A 146 -2.26 16.92 -15.90
CA GLY A 146 -1.29 18.01 -16.04
C GLY A 146 -0.33 18.15 -14.86
N PHE A 147 0.05 17.03 -14.22
CA PHE A 147 1.03 16.99 -13.14
C PHE A 147 2.27 16.23 -13.56
N SER A 148 3.43 16.55 -12.98
CA SER A 148 4.55 15.60 -12.94
C SER A 148 4.20 14.41 -12.03
N GLU A 149 4.83 13.25 -12.22
CA GLU A 149 4.56 12.05 -11.40
C GLU A 149 4.80 12.30 -9.91
N GLN A 150 5.88 13.01 -9.57
CA GLN A 150 6.23 13.33 -8.18
C GLN A 150 5.20 14.29 -7.54
N GLU A 151 4.80 15.34 -8.25
CA GLU A 151 3.79 16.29 -7.75
C GLU A 151 2.43 15.61 -7.60
N PHE A 152 2.07 14.77 -8.57
CA PHE A 152 0.83 14.02 -8.52
C PHE A 152 0.81 13.09 -7.32
N ARG A 153 1.86 12.26 -7.15
CA ARG A 153 2.00 11.38 -5.99
C ARG A 153 1.88 12.15 -4.69
N LYS A 154 2.67 13.22 -4.50
CA LYS A 154 2.62 14.06 -3.29
C LYS A 154 1.23 14.62 -3.02
N THR A 155 0.51 15.04 -4.06
CA THR A 155 -0.85 15.58 -3.96
C THR A 155 -1.82 14.49 -3.50
N ILE A 156 -1.84 13.33 -4.19
CA ILE A 156 -2.72 12.21 -3.86
C ILE A 156 -2.50 11.73 -2.44
N VAL A 157 -1.24 11.59 -2.02
CA VAL A 157 -0.89 11.19 -0.66
C VAL A 157 -1.49 12.15 0.36
N LYS A 158 -1.32 13.46 0.14
CA LYS A 158 -1.81 14.46 1.09
C LYS A 158 -3.33 14.59 1.14
N THR A 159 -4.03 14.37 0.02
CA THR A 159 -5.48 14.66 -0.08
C THR A 159 -6.38 13.42 -0.04
N CYS A 160 -5.84 12.26 -0.39
CA CYS A 160 -6.63 11.04 -0.67
C CYS A 160 -6.18 9.81 0.13
N ILE A 161 -4.98 9.82 0.73
CA ILE A 161 -4.45 8.70 1.52
C ILE A 161 -4.05 9.18 2.91
N SER A 162 -4.92 9.01 3.90
CA SER A 162 -4.74 9.61 5.24
C SER A 162 -3.95 8.76 6.24
N HIS A 163 -2.94 8.01 5.80
CA HIS A 163 -2.12 7.12 6.65
C HIS A 163 -0.81 6.74 5.95
N ASN A 164 0.08 6.02 6.65
CA ASN A 164 1.28 5.43 6.06
C ASN A 164 0.90 4.21 5.22
N PHE A 165 1.46 4.12 4.02
CA PHE A 165 1.27 3.03 3.06
C PHE A 165 2.61 2.74 2.38
N SER A 166 2.75 1.55 1.79
CA SER A 166 3.95 1.16 1.03
C SER A 166 3.87 1.61 -0.43
N ASP A 167 5.01 1.63 -1.12
CA ASP A 167 5.06 2.00 -2.54
C ASP A 167 4.23 1.05 -3.41
N GLU A 168 4.20 -0.23 -3.05
CA GLU A 168 3.40 -1.28 -3.70
C GLU A 168 1.89 -1.03 -3.49
N GLU A 169 1.49 -0.63 -2.29
CA GLU A 169 0.10 -0.26 -1.99
C GLU A 169 -0.33 0.96 -2.82
N PHE A 170 0.52 1.98 -2.91
CA PHE A 170 0.26 3.15 -3.76
C PHE A 170 0.12 2.76 -5.24
N ALA A 171 1.04 1.93 -5.74
CA ALA A 171 1.01 1.43 -7.11
C ALA A 171 -0.28 0.65 -7.40
N ALA A 172 -0.72 -0.22 -6.47
CA ALA A 172 -1.97 -0.95 -6.59
C ALA A 172 -3.18 0.00 -6.65
N PHE A 173 -3.24 1.03 -5.79
CA PHE A 173 -4.32 2.03 -5.81
C PHE A 173 -4.38 2.82 -7.12
N ILE A 174 -3.22 3.30 -7.59
CA ILE A 174 -3.14 4.05 -8.85
C ILE A 174 -3.51 3.15 -10.04
N SER A 175 -3.11 1.87 -10.02
CA SER A 175 -3.52 0.90 -11.04
C SER A 175 -5.04 0.73 -11.11
N VAL A 176 -5.72 0.63 -9.96
CA VAL A 176 -7.20 0.58 -9.90
C VAL A 176 -7.81 1.87 -10.43
N ALA A 177 -7.29 3.04 -10.02
CA ALA A 177 -7.76 4.32 -10.51
C ALA A 177 -7.64 4.44 -12.04
N ASN A 178 -6.52 3.96 -12.60
CA ASN A 178 -6.26 4.00 -14.04
C ASN A 178 -7.21 3.05 -14.79
N THR A 179 -7.32 1.82 -14.31
CA THR A 179 -8.17 0.76 -14.90
C THR A 179 -9.61 1.23 -15.08
N TYR A 180 -10.15 1.93 -14.08
CA TYR A 180 -11.53 2.44 -14.13
C TYR A 180 -11.65 3.89 -14.61
N GLY A 181 -10.54 4.54 -14.97
CA GLY A 181 -10.53 5.93 -15.42
C GLY A 181 -11.02 6.94 -14.38
N LEU A 182 -10.83 6.61 -13.09
CA LEU A 182 -11.27 7.40 -11.96
C LEU A 182 -10.26 8.50 -11.62
N ASN A 183 -10.76 9.59 -11.07
CA ASN A 183 -9.97 10.73 -10.64
C ASN A 183 -9.83 10.75 -9.11
N PRO A 184 -8.63 10.48 -8.57
CA PRO A 184 -8.40 10.58 -7.13
C PRO A 184 -8.53 12.01 -6.61
N LEU A 185 -8.18 13.04 -7.39
CA LEU A 185 -8.20 14.46 -6.97
C LEU A 185 -9.61 14.95 -6.63
N THR A 186 -10.63 14.47 -7.36
CA THR A 186 -12.04 14.82 -7.13
C THR A 186 -12.75 13.82 -6.22
N LYS A 187 -12.00 12.90 -5.58
CA LYS A 187 -12.53 11.82 -4.73
C LYS A 187 -13.55 10.92 -5.43
N GLU A 188 -13.39 10.71 -6.74
CA GLU A 188 -14.10 9.61 -7.42
C GLU A 188 -13.59 8.26 -6.90
N ILE A 189 -12.32 8.20 -6.49
CA ILE A 189 -11.69 7.10 -5.76
C ILE A 189 -10.77 7.66 -4.66
N TYR A 190 -10.72 7.00 -3.51
CA TYR A 190 -9.84 7.33 -2.38
C TYR A 190 -9.46 6.07 -1.60
N ALA A 191 -8.42 6.13 -0.76
CA ALA A 191 -7.93 4.98 -0.03
C ALA A 191 -8.34 5.06 1.45
N LEU A 192 -8.98 4.00 1.96
CA LEU A 192 -9.16 3.81 3.39
C LEU A 192 -8.11 2.83 3.94
N PRO A 193 -7.59 3.04 5.16
CA PRO A 193 -6.68 2.09 5.79
C PRO A 193 -7.39 0.76 6.05
N LYS A 194 -6.73 -0.35 5.71
CA LYS A 194 -7.20 -1.69 6.07
C LYS A 194 -6.71 -2.04 7.48
N ARG A 195 -7.60 -2.59 8.31
CA ARG A 195 -7.22 -3.09 9.64
C ARG A 195 -6.25 -4.25 9.50
N GLY A 196 -5.00 -4.00 9.89
CA GLY A 196 -3.93 -4.99 9.83
C GLY A 196 -2.83 -4.71 8.80
N GLY A 197 -2.90 -3.59 8.09
CA GLY A 197 -1.97 -3.23 7.00
C GLY A 197 -2.64 -3.36 5.64
N GLY A 198 -2.18 -2.58 4.66
CA GLY A 198 -2.88 -2.44 3.38
C GLY A 198 -3.82 -1.24 3.33
N ILE A 199 -4.26 -1.00 2.10
CA ILE A 199 -5.27 0.01 1.77
C ILE A 199 -6.47 -0.64 1.08
N ILE A 200 -7.64 -0.04 1.22
CA ILE A 200 -8.87 -0.43 0.53
C ILE A 200 -9.21 0.68 -0.46
N PRO A 201 -9.22 0.41 -1.78
CA PRO A 201 -9.66 1.38 -2.78
C PRO A 201 -11.19 1.56 -2.70
N VAL A 202 -11.61 2.74 -2.25
CA VAL A 202 -13.01 3.12 -2.10
C VAL A 202 -13.42 4.03 -3.24
N VAL A 203 -14.50 3.67 -3.92
CA VAL A 203 -15.08 4.44 -5.02
C VAL A 203 -16.34 5.14 -4.51
N SER A 204 -16.37 6.46 -4.66
CA SER A 204 -17.53 7.26 -4.26
C SER A 204 -18.70 7.06 -5.22
N ILE A 205 -19.90 7.50 -4.85
CA ILE A 205 -21.06 7.39 -5.72
C ILE A 205 -20.84 8.09 -7.08
N ASP A 206 -20.11 9.20 -7.10
CA ASP A 206 -19.78 9.91 -8.34
C ASP A 206 -18.83 9.09 -9.21
N GLY A 207 -17.86 8.40 -8.59
CA GLY A 207 -17.00 7.43 -9.27
C GLY A 207 -17.80 6.29 -9.90
N TRP A 208 -18.70 5.66 -9.14
CA TRP A 208 -19.58 4.61 -9.66
C TRP A 208 -20.43 5.09 -10.84
N ILE A 209 -21.06 6.26 -10.73
CA ILE A 209 -21.85 6.84 -11.81
C ILE A 209 -21.00 7.13 -13.06
N LYS A 210 -19.75 7.57 -12.89
CA LYS A 210 -18.82 7.80 -14.00
C LYS A 210 -18.47 6.50 -14.72
N ILE A 211 -18.12 5.43 -14.00
CA ILE A 211 -17.77 4.14 -14.62
C ILE A 211 -19.00 3.54 -15.35
N ILE A 212 -20.20 3.67 -14.76
CA ILE A 212 -21.43 3.20 -15.42
C ILE A 212 -21.66 3.97 -16.73
N LYS A 213 -21.52 5.31 -16.70
CA LYS A 213 -21.77 6.17 -17.86
C LYS A 213 -20.67 6.12 -18.92
N SER A 214 -19.45 5.69 -18.57
CA SER A 214 -18.36 5.53 -19.54
C SER A 214 -18.57 4.34 -20.46
N ASN A 215 -19.44 3.38 -20.09
CA ASN A 215 -19.78 2.26 -20.94
C ASN A 215 -20.61 2.72 -22.17
N PRO A 216 -20.14 2.53 -23.42
CA PRO A 216 -20.84 3.00 -24.62
C PRO A 216 -22.21 2.35 -24.84
N LYS A 217 -22.44 1.17 -24.23
CA LYS A 217 -23.70 0.44 -24.30
C LYS A 217 -24.70 0.88 -23.24
N PHE A 218 -24.33 1.72 -22.28
CA PHE A 218 -25.29 2.21 -21.28
C PHE A 218 -26.43 2.99 -21.93
N ASP A 219 -27.67 2.64 -21.59
CA ASP A 219 -28.92 3.23 -22.13
C ASP A 219 -29.84 3.76 -21.01
N GLY A 220 -29.24 4.09 -19.87
CA GLY A 220 -29.94 4.67 -18.72
C GLY A 220 -30.23 3.67 -17.61
N MET A 221 -30.72 4.23 -16.51
CA MET A 221 -30.98 3.52 -15.27
C MET A 221 -32.26 4.07 -14.65
N THR A 222 -33.03 3.21 -13.98
CA THR A 222 -34.28 3.58 -13.30
C THR A 222 -34.31 2.98 -11.91
N PHE A 223 -35.12 3.60 -11.04
CA PHE A 223 -35.31 3.17 -9.66
C PHE A 223 -36.79 2.95 -9.37
N GLN A 224 -37.08 1.93 -8.59
CA GLN A 224 -38.40 1.68 -8.04
C GLN A 224 -38.28 1.49 -6.53
N ASP A 225 -38.83 2.45 -5.79
CA ASP A 225 -38.94 2.35 -4.33
C ASP A 225 -40.04 1.32 -3.99
N GLN A 226 -39.74 0.41 -3.07
CA GLN A 226 -40.70 -0.56 -2.55
C GLN A 226 -41.07 -0.16 -1.12
N LEU A 227 -42.36 0.02 -0.89
CA LEU A 227 -42.92 0.46 0.39
C LEU A 227 -43.69 -0.66 1.07
N ASP A 228 -43.68 -0.68 2.41
CA ASP A 228 -44.58 -1.52 3.18
C ASP A 228 -46.03 -1.00 3.15
N LYS A 229 -46.94 -1.73 3.79
CA LYS A 229 -48.36 -1.36 3.92
C LYS A 229 -48.62 -0.05 4.66
N TYR A 230 -47.61 0.50 5.35
CA TYR A 230 -47.67 1.75 6.09
C TYR A 230 -46.99 2.91 5.35
N GLY A 231 -46.46 2.66 4.13
CA GLY A 231 -45.75 3.65 3.32
C GLY A 231 -44.28 3.83 3.69
N ASN A 232 -43.70 2.97 4.53
CA ASN A 232 -42.28 3.02 4.86
C ASN A 232 -41.45 2.33 3.78
N LEU A 233 -40.31 2.92 3.42
CA LEU A 233 -39.36 2.31 2.49
C LEU A 233 -38.79 1.02 3.06
N ILE A 234 -38.87 -0.08 2.31
CA ILE A 234 -38.32 -1.39 2.68
C ILE A 234 -37.20 -1.85 1.74
N ALA A 235 -37.26 -1.47 0.47
CA ALA A 235 -36.25 -1.82 -0.52
C ALA A 235 -36.25 -0.81 -1.67
N ILE A 236 -35.15 -0.78 -2.43
CA ILE A 236 -35.08 -0.06 -3.70
C ILE A 236 -34.58 -1.03 -4.77
N LYS A 237 -35.34 -1.14 -5.85
CA LYS A 237 -34.91 -1.83 -7.07
C LYS A 237 -34.24 -0.83 -8.01
N CYS A 238 -33.05 -1.18 -8.47
CA CYS A 238 -32.34 -0.52 -9.55
C CYS A 238 -32.43 -1.38 -10.82
N ALA A 239 -32.66 -0.76 -11.97
CA ALA A 239 -32.66 -1.42 -13.28
C ALA A 239 -31.76 -0.65 -14.24
N ILE A 240 -30.68 -1.26 -14.72
CA ILE A 240 -29.79 -0.70 -15.74
C ILE A 240 -30.15 -1.29 -17.10
N ARG A 241 -30.34 -0.41 -18.09
CA ARG A 241 -30.57 -0.77 -19.49
C ARG A 241 -29.29 -0.66 -20.28
N LEU A 242 -29.06 -1.64 -21.15
CA LEU A 242 -27.99 -1.63 -22.12
C LEU A 242 -28.58 -1.65 -23.53
N LYS A 243 -27.95 -0.92 -24.44
CA LYS A 243 -28.27 -0.97 -25.88
C LYS A 243 -28.19 -2.42 -26.36
N GLU A 244 -29.15 -2.79 -27.20
CA GLU A 244 -29.23 -4.12 -27.83
C GLU A 244 -29.50 -5.27 -26.84
N ILE A 245 -29.69 -4.98 -25.55
CA ILE A 245 -30.19 -5.95 -24.56
C ILE A 245 -31.65 -5.65 -24.29
N LYS A 246 -32.51 -6.63 -24.55
CA LYS A 246 -33.97 -6.48 -24.44
C LYS A 246 -34.41 -6.21 -22.99
N ASP A 247 -33.94 -7.03 -22.06
CA ASP A 247 -34.38 -6.99 -20.67
C ASP A 247 -33.29 -6.30 -19.81
N PRO A 248 -33.66 -5.34 -18.94
CA PRO A 248 -32.70 -4.67 -18.08
C PRO A 248 -32.14 -5.64 -17.03
N ILE A 249 -30.93 -5.36 -16.57
CA ILE A 249 -30.37 -6.03 -15.40
C ILE A 249 -30.96 -5.34 -14.18
N GLU A 250 -31.65 -6.09 -13.33
CA GLU A 250 -32.33 -5.56 -12.15
C GLU A 250 -31.75 -6.14 -10.87
N VAL A 251 -31.53 -5.28 -9.87
CA VAL A 251 -31.10 -5.68 -8.52
C VAL A 251 -31.94 -4.93 -7.49
N THR A 252 -32.34 -5.63 -6.43
CA THR A 252 -33.11 -5.07 -5.32
C THR A 252 -32.29 -5.14 -4.05
N GLU A 253 -32.07 -3.99 -3.42
CA GLU A 253 -31.38 -3.88 -2.12
C GLU A 253 -32.41 -3.61 -1.02
N TYR A 254 -32.28 -4.33 0.10
CA TYR A 254 -33.21 -4.26 1.22
C TYR A 254 -32.69 -3.33 2.31
N LEU A 255 -33.53 -2.38 2.74
CA LEU A 255 -33.15 -1.38 3.74
C LEU A 255 -32.62 -2.02 5.02
N ASN A 256 -33.25 -3.12 5.46
CA ASN A 256 -32.88 -3.79 6.71
C ASN A 256 -31.49 -4.46 6.67
N GLU A 257 -31.01 -4.81 5.48
CA GLU A 257 -29.69 -5.43 5.30
C GLU A 257 -28.60 -4.36 5.13
N CYS A 258 -28.89 -3.30 4.38
CA CYS A 258 -27.89 -2.29 4.06
C CYS A 258 -27.70 -1.24 5.16
N LYS A 259 -28.76 -0.92 5.92
CA LYS A 259 -28.78 0.24 6.82
C LYS A 259 -27.72 0.13 7.91
N GLN A 260 -26.84 1.13 7.95
CA GLN A 260 -25.81 1.27 8.99
C GLN A 260 -26.25 2.26 10.08
N LYS A 261 -25.55 2.22 11.22
CA LYS A 261 -25.76 3.14 12.34
C LYS A 261 -24.95 4.45 12.18
N THR A 262 -24.74 4.92 10.97
CA THR A 262 -23.96 6.14 10.67
C THR A 262 -24.85 7.35 10.42
N ASP A 263 -24.32 8.55 10.61
CA ASP A 263 -25.01 9.82 10.39
C ASP A 263 -25.69 9.95 9.02
N PRO A 264 -25.04 9.59 7.89
CA PRO A 264 -25.67 9.66 6.57
C PRO A 264 -26.90 8.75 6.45
N TRP A 265 -26.82 7.53 6.99
CA TRP A 265 -27.94 6.58 7.00
C TRP A 265 -29.09 7.03 7.89
N GLN A 266 -28.82 7.71 9.00
CA GLN A 266 -29.84 8.28 9.87
C GLN A 266 -30.56 9.47 9.22
N LYS A 267 -29.81 10.36 8.56
CA LYS A 267 -30.36 11.58 7.94
C LYS A 267 -31.02 11.32 6.58
N TYR A 268 -30.47 10.41 5.78
CA TYR A 268 -30.85 10.22 4.36
C TYR A 268 -30.94 8.73 3.94
N PRO A 269 -31.74 7.89 4.63
CA PRO A 269 -31.76 6.44 4.40
C PRO A 269 -32.17 6.04 2.97
N ALA A 270 -33.15 6.72 2.37
CA ALA A 270 -33.58 6.43 1.00
C ALA A 270 -32.50 6.75 -0.05
N ARG A 271 -31.72 7.81 0.17
CA ARG A 271 -30.61 8.19 -0.72
C ARG A 271 -29.48 7.16 -0.61
N MET A 272 -29.12 6.79 0.61
CA MET A 272 -28.07 5.79 0.86
C MET A 272 -28.46 4.43 0.27
N LEU A 273 -29.70 3.97 0.47
CA LEU A 273 -30.16 2.71 -0.11
C LEU A 273 -30.17 2.74 -1.64
N ARG A 274 -30.54 3.88 -2.25
CA ARG A 274 -30.49 4.05 -3.70
C ARG A 274 -29.06 3.90 -4.21
N HIS A 275 -28.06 4.46 -3.52
CA HIS A 275 -26.66 4.29 -3.88
C HIS A 275 -26.24 2.82 -3.85
N LYS A 276 -26.65 2.05 -2.82
CA LYS A 276 -26.38 0.60 -2.77
C LYS A 276 -26.98 -0.15 -3.94
N ALA A 277 -28.24 0.15 -4.26
CA ALA A 277 -28.92 -0.47 -5.40
C ALA A 277 -28.21 -0.17 -6.73
N VAL A 278 -27.70 1.06 -6.92
CA VAL A 278 -26.86 1.41 -8.08
C VAL A 278 -25.60 0.56 -8.13
N ILE A 279 -24.84 0.52 -7.03
CA ILE A 279 -23.54 -0.15 -6.95
C ILE A 279 -23.68 -1.64 -7.26
N GLN A 280 -24.62 -2.32 -6.58
CA GLN A 280 -24.82 -3.76 -6.81
C GLN A 280 -25.33 -4.04 -8.23
N CYS A 281 -26.31 -3.27 -8.72
CA CYS A 281 -26.79 -3.42 -10.10
C CYS A 281 -25.67 -3.22 -11.14
N ALA A 282 -24.78 -2.26 -10.92
CA ALA A 282 -23.62 -2.03 -11.77
C ALA A 282 -22.64 -3.21 -11.75
N ARG A 283 -22.39 -3.84 -10.59
CA ARG A 283 -21.55 -5.04 -10.50
C ARG A 283 -22.11 -6.19 -11.34
N TYR A 284 -23.41 -6.48 -11.22
CA TYR A 284 -24.04 -7.52 -12.03
C TYR A 284 -24.07 -7.19 -13.52
N THR A 285 -24.21 -5.90 -13.88
CA THR A 285 -24.30 -5.46 -15.27
C THR A 285 -22.96 -5.49 -15.98
N PHE A 286 -21.88 -5.08 -15.31
CA PHE A 286 -20.59 -4.80 -15.93
C PHE A 286 -19.42 -5.65 -15.40
N GLY A 287 -19.63 -6.44 -14.35
CA GLY A 287 -18.60 -7.32 -13.79
C GLY A 287 -17.49 -6.59 -13.01
N PHE A 288 -17.76 -5.41 -12.46
CA PHE A 288 -16.77 -4.63 -11.72
C PHE A 288 -16.26 -5.35 -10.46
N SER A 289 -14.95 -5.46 -10.32
CA SER A 289 -14.25 -6.15 -9.22
C SER A 289 -13.09 -5.30 -8.68
N GLY A 290 -12.65 -5.58 -7.45
CA GLY A 290 -11.50 -4.89 -6.84
C GLY A 290 -11.74 -3.43 -6.41
N ILE A 291 -12.96 -2.92 -6.52
CA ILE A 291 -13.40 -1.63 -5.99
C ILE A 291 -14.54 -1.83 -5.00
N TYR A 292 -14.62 -0.97 -3.98
CA TYR A 292 -15.59 -1.06 -2.89
C TYR A 292 -16.27 0.27 -2.64
N ASP A 293 -17.48 0.25 -2.10
CA ASP A 293 -18.06 1.43 -1.47
C ASP A 293 -17.59 1.58 0.00
N GLU A 294 -17.86 2.73 0.60
CA GLU A 294 -17.42 3.06 1.96
C GLU A 294 -17.95 2.08 3.02
N ASP A 295 -19.22 1.66 2.94
CA ASP A 295 -19.79 0.71 3.90
C ASP A 295 -19.23 -0.70 3.67
N GLU A 296 -18.89 -1.08 2.43
CA GLU A 296 -18.18 -2.33 2.11
C GLU A 296 -16.76 -2.32 2.70
N ALA A 297 -16.04 -1.21 2.55
CA ALA A 297 -14.70 -1.05 3.12
C ALA A 297 -14.71 -1.11 4.65
N GLU A 298 -15.72 -0.50 5.29
CA GLU A 298 -15.93 -0.64 6.73
C GLU A 298 -16.20 -2.09 7.12
N ARG A 299 -17.04 -2.81 6.37
CA ARG A 299 -17.28 -4.25 6.62
C ARG A 299 -16.01 -5.07 6.47
N ILE A 300 -15.19 -4.83 5.45
CA ILE A 300 -13.86 -5.47 5.31
C ILE A 300 -13.03 -5.23 6.56
N ASN A 301 -13.04 -4.01 7.10
CA ASN A 301 -12.34 -3.67 8.33
C ASN A 301 -12.97 -4.26 9.60
N GLN A 302 -14.25 -4.62 9.58
CA GLN A 302 -14.92 -5.30 10.70
C GLN A 302 -14.75 -6.83 10.63
N SER A 303 -14.69 -7.40 9.41
CA SER A 303 -14.61 -8.84 9.16
C SER A 303 -13.18 -9.35 9.04
N SER A 304 -12.20 -8.47 8.81
CA SER A 304 -10.79 -8.84 8.89
C SER A 304 -10.51 -9.25 10.34
N PRO A 305 -10.21 -10.54 10.64
CA PRO A 305 -9.59 -10.84 11.92
C PRO A 305 -8.33 -9.99 11.95
N SER A 306 -8.20 -9.14 12.98
CA SER A 306 -7.07 -8.23 13.18
C SER A 306 -5.82 -8.89 12.63
N GLN A 307 -5.24 -8.43 11.51
CA GLN A 307 -3.96 -9.00 11.09
C GLN A 307 -3.05 -8.78 12.29
N ARG A 308 -2.57 -9.90 12.83
CA ARG A 308 -1.89 -9.95 14.11
C ARG A 308 -0.70 -8.99 14.03
N GLN A 309 -0.85 -7.78 14.56
CA GLN A 309 0.29 -6.89 14.72
C GLN A 309 1.30 -7.66 15.55
N PRO A 310 2.51 -7.93 15.03
CA PRO A 310 3.50 -8.69 15.77
C PRO A 310 3.80 -7.94 17.07
N VAL A 311 4.02 -8.70 18.16
CA VAL A 311 4.55 -8.14 19.40
C VAL A 311 5.91 -7.48 19.14
N SER A 312 6.19 -6.34 19.78
CA SER A 312 7.52 -5.73 19.71
C SER A 312 8.56 -6.56 20.43
N GLU A 313 9.84 -6.44 20.04
CA GLU A 313 10.95 -7.12 20.71
C GLU A 313 11.00 -6.80 22.22
N GLU A 314 10.73 -5.54 22.59
CA GLU A 314 10.64 -5.11 23.99
C GLU A 314 9.58 -5.89 24.77
N MET A 315 8.41 -6.12 24.16
CA MET A 315 7.32 -6.87 24.77
C MET A 315 7.64 -8.36 24.91
N ILE A 316 8.33 -8.94 23.92
CA ILE A 316 8.80 -10.33 23.99
C ILE A 316 9.77 -10.49 25.18
N MET A 317 10.73 -9.56 25.31
CA MET A 317 11.70 -9.58 26.42
C MET A 317 10.99 -9.48 27.78
N GLU A 318 9.98 -8.61 27.90
CA GLU A 318 9.21 -8.47 29.15
C GLU A 318 8.42 -9.76 29.48
N ILE A 319 7.79 -10.39 28.48
CA ILE A 319 7.06 -11.66 28.65
C ILE A 319 8.01 -12.76 29.14
N GLN A 320 9.17 -12.91 28.48
CA GLN A 320 10.16 -13.93 28.84
C GLN A 320 10.71 -13.71 30.26
N SER A 321 11.02 -12.46 30.63
CA SER A 321 11.46 -12.11 31.99
C SER A 321 10.43 -12.49 33.04
N LEU A 322 9.16 -12.12 32.83
CA LEU A 322 8.07 -12.43 33.78
C LEU A 322 7.75 -13.92 33.84
N MET A 323 7.90 -14.66 32.74
CA MET A 323 7.74 -16.12 32.74
C MET A 323 8.80 -16.79 33.62
N HIS A 324 10.05 -16.34 33.54
CA HIS A 324 11.13 -16.81 34.41
C HIS A 324 10.85 -16.47 35.88
N GLU A 325 10.50 -15.21 36.19
CA GLU A 325 10.17 -14.76 37.56
C GLU A 325 9.02 -15.58 38.17
N THR A 326 7.98 -15.86 37.39
CA THR A 326 6.79 -16.55 37.88
C THR A 326 6.84 -18.07 37.71
N GLN A 327 7.97 -18.64 37.27
CA GLN A 327 8.13 -20.05 36.92
C GLN A 327 6.98 -20.57 36.04
N THR A 328 6.58 -19.78 35.05
CA THR A 328 5.51 -20.13 34.12
C THR A 328 6.06 -20.91 32.94
N ASP A 329 5.57 -22.13 32.78
CA ASP A 329 5.91 -23.01 31.64
C ASP A 329 5.46 -22.38 30.31
N GLU A 330 6.39 -22.26 29.37
CA GLU A 330 6.16 -21.70 28.04
C GLU A 330 5.08 -22.46 27.26
N THR A 331 5.01 -23.78 27.40
CA THR A 331 3.99 -24.60 26.71
C THR A 331 2.57 -24.19 27.08
N LYS A 332 2.35 -23.67 28.29
CA LYS A 332 1.05 -23.16 28.76
C LYS A 332 0.72 -21.81 28.13
N VAL A 333 1.73 -20.97 27.88
CA VAL A 333 1.56 -19.67 27.22
C VAL A 333 1.29 -19.86 25.72
N LEU A 334 2.07 -20.74 25.08
CA LEU A 334 1.91 -21.08 23.66
C LEU A 334 0.55 -21.74 23.39
N SER A 335 0.11 -22.67 24.24
CA SER A 335 -1.21 -23.31 24.12
C SER A 335 -2.37 -22.35 24.40
N PHE A 336 -2.22 -21.42 25.35
CA PHE A 336 -3.22 -20.38 25.63
C PHE A 336 -3.45 -19.47 24.41
N ALA A 337 -2.38 -19.07 23.72
CA ALA A 337 -2.45 -18.19 22.55
C ALA A 337 -2.57 -18.95 21.21
N ASN A 338 -2.52 -20.29 21.23
CA ASN A 338 -2.52 -21.15 20.03
C ASN A 338 -1.44 -20.74 19.00
N VAL A 339 -0.20 -20.58 19.48
CA VAL A 339 0.99 -20.20 18.69
C VAL A 339 2.12 -21.20 18.88
N ARG A 340 3.10 -21.22 17.95
CA ARG A 340 4.24 -22.14 18.01
C ARG A 340 5.42 -21.54 18.79
N ASN A 341 5.63 -20.22 18.68
CA ASN A 341 6.67 -19.49 19.39
C ASN A 341 6.10 -18.20 20.02
N ILE A 342 6.79 -17.64 21.02
CA ILE A 342 6.44 -16.36 21.65
C ILE A 342 6.53 -15.20 20.65
N THR A 343 7.42 -15.29 19.66
CA THR A 343 7.54 -14.31 18.56
C THR A 343 6.30 -14.23 17.67
N ASP A 344 5.48 -15.28 17.67
CA ASP A 344 4.29 -15.38 16.83
C ASP A 344 3.04 -14.77 17.50
N LEU A 345 3.19 -14.22 18.71
CA LEU A 345 2.11 -13.54 19.42
C LEU A 345 1.70 -12.26 18.70
N SER A 346 0.40 -12.01 18.63
CA SER A 346 -0.12 -10.68 18.31
C SER A 346 0.06 -9.73 19.50
N LEU A 347 0.07 -8.43 19.23
CA LEU A 347 0.12 -7.38 20.25
C LEU A 347 -0.94 -7.57 21.36
N GLN A 348 -2.16 -7.99 20.99
CA GLN A 348 -3.24 -8.23 21.95
C GLN A 348 -3.00 -9.50 22.79
N GLU A 349 -2.50 -10.57 22.17
CA GLU A 349 -2.13 -11.80 22.88
C GLU A 349 -0.96 -11.52 23.84
N GLY A 350 0.08 -10.81 23.38
CA GLY A 350 1.21 -10.38 24.20
C GLY A 350 0.82 -9.51 25.40
N GLN A 351 -0.01 -8.48 25.18
CA GLN A 351 -0.54 -7.65 26.27
C GLN A 351 -1.37 -8.45 27.28
N THR A 352 -2.11 -9.46 26.81
CA THR A 352 -2.92 -10.33 27.68
C THR A 352 -2.03 -11.23 28.51
N VAL A 353 -1.00 -11.83 27.91
CA VAL A 353 -0.01 -12.67 28.59
C VAL A 353 0.74 -11.86 29.65
N LEU A 354 1.22 -10.65 29.33
CA LEU A 354 1.86 -9.75 30.29
C LEU A 354 0.99 -9.50 31.52
N ARG A 355 -0.28 -9.12 31.31
CA ARG A 355 -1.22 -8.84 32.41
C ARG A 355 -1.43 -10.06 33.31
N LEU A 356 -1.51 -11.26 32.74
CA LEU A 356 -1.68 -12.50 33.50
C LEU A 356 -0.43 -12.84 34.31
N LEU A 357 0.76 -12.67 33.74
CA LEU A 357 2.03 -12.90 34.42
C LEU A 357 2.28 -11.88 35.54
N GLN A 358 2.01 -10.60 35.30
CA GLN A 358 2.10 -9.55 36.33
C GLN A 358 1.18 -9.85 37.53
N LYS A 359 -0.06 -10.26 37.27
CA LYS A 359 -1.01 -10.67 38.32
C LYS A 359 -0.54 -11.92 39.09
N LYS A 360 0.13 -12.86 38.41
CA LYS A 360 0.71 -14.04 39.07
C LYS A 360 1.89 -13.64 39.96
N ARG A 361 2.75 -12.72 39.50
CA ARG A 361 3.86 -12.16 40.28
C ARG A 361 3.38 -11.46 41.55
N GLU A 362 2.32 -10.65 41.47
CA GLU A 362 1.73 -9.98 42.64
C GLU A 362 1.19 -10.98 43.67
N LYS A 363 0.60 -12.08 43.22
CA LYS A 363 0.14 -13.17 44.11
C LYS A 363 1.27 -13.92 44.77
N HIS A 364 2.38 -14.17 44.06
CA HIS A 364 3.58 -14.76 44.64
C HIS A 364 4.22 -13.84 45.69
N SER A 365 4.32 -12.54 45.40
CA SER A 365 4.84 -11.54 46.35
C SER A 365 3.97 -11.37 47.61
N SER A 366 2.66 -11.56 47.49
CA SER A 366 1.73 -11.51 48.63
C SER A 366 1.76 -12.76 49.52
N GLN A 367 2.35 -13.88 49.06
CA GLN A 367 2.47 -15.13 49.82
C GLN A 367 3.78 -15.23 50.62
N GLU A 368 4.80 -14.42 50.30
CA GLU A 368 6.08 -14.38 51.02
C GLU A 368 6.10 -13.46 52.25
N GLN A 369 5.00 -12.75 52.55
CA GLN A 369 4.85 -11.89 53.73
C GLN A 369 3.90 -12.48 54.79
N GLN A 370 4.16 -13.72 55.25
CA GLN A 370 3.63 -14.20 56.54
C GLN A 370 4.74 -14.15 57.60
N PRO A 371 4.47 -13.62 58.81
CA PRO A 371 5.53 -13.29 59.76
C PRO A 371 6.10 -14.53 60.42
N VAL A 372 7.43 -14.53 60.58
CA VAL A 372 8.19 -15.48 61.39
C VAL A 372 7.58 -15.54 62.79
N GLU A 373 7.14 -16.73 63.19
CA GLU A 373 6.75 -17.03 64.58
C GLU A 373 7.99 -16.85 65.46
N ILE A 374 8.08 -15.68 66.11
CA ILE A 374 9.12 -15.48 67.12
C ILE A 374 8.57 -16.03 68.43
N VAL A 375 8.99 -17.25 68.75
CA VAL A 375 8.84 -17.82 70.10
C VAL A 375 9.76 -17.04 71.03
N TYR A 376 9.18 -16.13 71.81
CA TYR A 376 9.82 -15.60 72.99
C TYR A 376 9.24 -16.27 74.23
N ASP A 377 10.16 -16.86 74.98
CA ASP A 377 9.99 -17.47 76.29
C ASP A 377 9.40 -16.46 77.28
N TYR A 378 8.59 -16.97 78.21
CA TYR A 378 7.93 -16.19 79.25
C TYR A 378 8.96 -15.47 80.14
N ASP A 379 8.78 -14.17 80.39
CA ASP A 379 8.42 -13.74 81.76
C ASP A 379 8.03 -12.26 81.91
N GLU A 380 7.18 -12.07 82.92
CA GLU A 380 7.07 -10.87 83.77
C GLU A 380 6.36 -9.58 83.28
N THR A 381 5.07 -9.52 83.64
CA THR A 381 4.45 -8.49 84.50
C THR A 381 4.33 -7.00 84.08
N TYR A 382 3.06 -6.58 84.12
CA TYR A 382 2.52 -5.37 84.78
C TYR A 382 2.31 -4.04 84.02
N SER A 383 1.12 -3.52 84.35
CA SER A 383 0.60 -2.15 84.28
C SER A 383 0.08 -1.68 82.92
N GLN A 384 -1.25 -1.51 82.78
CA GLN A 384 -2.03 -0.35 83.26
C GLN A 384 -1.50 0.94 82.61
N ASP A 385 -2.29 1.75 81.91
CA ASP A 385 -3.71 1.95 82.07
C ASP A 385 -4.20 2.89 80.96
N SER A 386 -5.51 2.82 80.69
CA SER A 386 -6.35 4.02 80.48
C SER A 386 -6.24 4.81 79.16
N ILE A 387 -7.30 5.36 78.57
CA ILE A 387 -8.72 5.53 78.94
C ILE A 387 -9.43 6.10 77.69
N HIS A 388 -10.67 5.65 77.47
CA HIS A 388 -11.86 6.36 76.95
C HIS A 388 -11.79 7.26 75.69
N HIS A 389 -12.84 7.44 74.89
CA HIS A 389 -14.28 7.26 75.04
C HIS A 389 -14.88 7.21 73.62
N GLN A 390 -15.89 6.38 73.35
CA GLN A 390 -17.30 6.79 73.06
C GLN A 390 -17.45 7.70 71.82
N GLU A 391 -18.38 7.50 70.90
CA GLU A 391 -19.79 7.16 71.12
C GLU A 391 -20.49 6.90 69.77
N GLN A 392 -21.43 5.93 69.76
CA GLN A 392 -22.81 5.98 69.21
C GLN A 392 -23.06 6.46 67.76
N ARG A 393 -24.04 5.97 66.98
CA ARG A 393 -25.14 4.98 67.09
C ARG A 393 -25.81 4.88 65.71
N ALA A 394 -26.37 3.70 65.40
CA ALA A 394 -27.62 3.41 64.67
C ALA A 394 -27.89 4.09 63.31
N VAL A 395 -28.28 3.40 62.24
CA VAL A 395 -29.34 2.37 62.08
C VAL A 395 -28.94 1.38 61.00
#